data_AF-A0A6H1UCQ9-F1
#
_entry.id   AF-A0A6H1UCQ9-F1
#
_cell.length_a   1.000
_cell.length_b   1.000
_cell.length_c   1.000
_cell.angle_alpha   90.00
_cell.angle_beta   90.00
_cell.angle_gamma   90.00
#
_symmetry.space_group_name_H-M   'P 1'
#
loop_
_entity.id
_entity.type
_entity.pdbx_description
1 polymer ?
#
loop_
_entity_poly.entity_id
_entity_poly.type
_entity_poly.pdbx_seq_one_letter_code
_entity_poly.pdbx_strand_id
1 'polypeptide(L)'
;MKKNGTIKKVLADEGFGFIKCKGLQKDVFFHKSKNSTFSKLKSGQLVEFDLFKTAKGYEARNMEVCETTTIEQKVNGFIFTKNHKPKYGTVTRSTYIESPWFNSPQEGRNYLEKAAKHAGCNAILSLACERQERSKGGNHYGTYHSFNGYMAVVTENVAIKKDELSESFKESQRIQLNAIQRRAKLESLSSRSQKDDQDSFDPHQLFSALFIFFVIAAIVFGNS
;
A
#
# COMPACT_ATOMS: atom_id res chain seq x y z
N MET A 1 4.10 28.87 4.85
CA MET A 1 3.34 27.61 5.11
C MET A 1 4.36 26.51 5.25
N LYS A 2 4.32 25.74 6.35
CA LYS A 2 5.21 24.60 6.53
C LYS A 2 4.89 23.47 5.54
N LYS A 3 5.93 22.86 4.99
CA LYS A 3 5.87 21.73 4.06
C LYS A 3 7.01 20.76 4.33
N ASN A 4 6.83 19.51 3.92
CA ASN A 4 7.85 18.48 3.93
C ASN A 4 8.20 18.03 2.51
N GLY A 5 9.43 17.58 2.33
CA GLY A 5 9.88 17.05 1.05
C GLY A 5 11.23 16.36 1.17
N THR A 6 11.61 15.66 0.11
CA THR A 6 12.89 14.94 0.05
C THR A 6 13.89 15.76 -0.76
N ILE A 7 15.08 15.98 -0.20
CA ILE A 7 16.15 16.67 -0.93
C ILE A 7 16.53 15.82 -2.14
N LYS A 8 16.31 16.38 -3.33
CA LYS A 8 16.65 15.74 -4.60
C LYS A 8 18.14 15.88 -4.90
N LYS A 9 18.68 17.08 -4.68
CA LYS A 9 20.10 17.38 -4.91
C LYS A 9 20.57 18.53 -4.02
N VAL A 10 21.80 18.43 -3.55
CA VAL A 10 22.57 19.52 -2.93
C VAL A 10 23.79 19.80 -3.80
N LEU A 11 24.00 21.07 -4.18
CA LEU A 11 25.20 21.57 -4.83
C LEU A 11 25.95 22.38 -3.77
N ALA A 12 26.78 21.67 -2.99
CA ALA A 12 27.41 22.24 -1.79
C ALA A 12 28.33 23.43 -2.12
N ASP A 13 29.12 23.29 -3.18
CA ASP A 13 30.07 24.32 -3.64
C ASP A 13 29.35 25.60 -4.05
N GLU A 14 28.23 25.46 -4.76
CA GLU A 14 27.41 26.58 -5.23
C GLU A 14 26.47 27.12 -4.14
N GLY A 15 26.25 26.35 -3.06
CA GLY A 15 25.46 26.78 -1.91
C GLY A 15 23.94 26.71 -2.11
N PHE A 16 23.44 25.87 -3.02
CA PHE A 16 22.00 25.69 -3.23
C PHE A 16 21.59 24.25 -3.53
N GLY A 17 20.28 24.00 -3.62
CA GLY A 17 19.77 22.70 -4.01
C GLY A 17 18.27 22.72 -4.31
N PHE A 18 17.71 21.51 -4.48
CA PHE A 18 16.32 21.30 -4.83
C PHE A 18 15.66 20.21 -3.98
N ILE A 19 14.40 20.43 -3.61
CA ILE A 19 13.56 19.51 -2.84
C ILE A 19 12.40 19.05 -3.71
N LYS A 20 12.15 17.74 -3.74
CA LYS A 20 10.93 17.18 -4.30
C LYS A 20 9.86 17.17 -3.22
N CYS A 21 8.82 17.98 -3.39
CA CYS A 21 7.70 18.09 -2.46
C CYS A 21 6.45 17.42 -3.05
N LYS A 22 5.81 16.53 -2.29
CA LYS A 22 4.55 15.92 -2.71
C LYS A 22 3.49 17.01 -2.89
N GLY A 23 2.76 16.97 -4.01
CA GLY A 23 1.72 17.95 -4.34
C GLY A 23 2.21 19.20 -5.06
N LEU A 24 3.52 19.35 -5.31
CA LEU A 24 4.06 20.38 -6.21
C LEU A 24 4.63 19.70 -7.47
N GLN A 25 4.28 20.22 -8.65
CA GLN A 25 4.84 19.71 -9.91
C GLN A 25 6.31 20.12 -10.09
N LYS A 26 6.68 21.31 -9.62
CA LYS A 26 8.04 21.84 -9.72
C LYS A 26 8.80 21.57 -8.42
N ASP A 27 10.09 21.28 -8.56
CA ASP A 27 11.00 21.18 -7.42
C ASP A 27 11.11 22.53 -6.70
N VAL A 28 11.28 22.48 -5.38
CA VAL A 28 11.42 23.65 -4.52
C VAL A 28 12.90 23.98 -4.37
N PHE A 29 13.29 25.22 -4.69
CA PHE A 29 14.66 25.69 -4.58
C PHE A 29 15.02 26.03 -3.13
N PHE A 30 16.27 25.84 -2.71
CA PHE A 30 16.78 26.37 -1.44
C PHE A 30 18.22 26.85 -1.58
N HIS A 31 18.59 27.86 -0.79
CA HIS A 31 19.93 28.44 -0.78
C HIS A 31 20.48 28.51 0.66
N LYS A 32 21.80 28.41 0.81
CA LYS A 32 22.51 28.43 2.10
C LYS A 32 22.22 29.68 2.93
N SER A 33 22.03 30.83 2.27
CA SER A 33 21.79 32.11 2.95
C SER A 33 20.47 32.19 3.71
N LYS A 34 19.52 31.29 3.45
CA LYS A 34 18.21 31.23 4.12
C LYS A 34 18.05 29.99 5.00
N ASN A 35 19.10 29.18 5.15
CA ASN A 35 19.05 27.88 5.81
C ASN A 35 20.34 27.64 6.60
N SER A 36 20.32 27.90 7.90
CA SER A 36 21.47 27.76 8.81
C SER A 36 22.02 26.32 8.90
N THR A 37 21.19 25.33 8.58
CA THR A 37 21.52 23.89 8.62
C THR A 37 22.10 23.37 7.30
N PHE A 38 22.37 24.23 6.31
CA PHE A 38 22.75 23.83 4.94
C PHE A 38 23.90 22.82 4.87
N SER A 39 24.94 22.98 5.69
CA SER A 39 26.11 22.09 5.70
C SER A 39 25.80 20.64 6.12
N LYS A 40 24.66 20.41 6.79
CA LYS A 40 24.22 19.08 7.22
C LYS A 40 23.28 18.40 6.21
N LEU A 41 22.83 19.14 5.19
CA LEU A 41 21.86 18.66 4.21
C LEU A 41 22.54 17.72 3.19
N LYS A 42 21.87 16.60 2.92
CA LYS A 42 22.29 15.57 1.96
C LYS A 42 21.12 15.16 1.08
N SER A 43 21.42 14.78 -0.16
CA SER A 43 20.43 14.19 -1.06
C SER A 43 19.78 12.95 -0.42
N GLY A 44 18.48 12.78 -0.63
CA GLY A 44 17.68 11.70 -0.07
C GLY A 44 17.10 11.97 1.32
N GLN A 45 17.54 13.02 2.04
CA GLN A 45 16.99 13.34 3.36
C GLN A 45 15.58 13.93 3.26
N LEU A 46 14.72 13.53 4.20
CA LEU A 46 13.45 14.19 4.44
C LEU A 46 13.69 15.45 5.27
N VAL A 47 13.13 16.56 4.81
CA VAL A 47 13.25 17.87 5.45
C VAL A 47 11.89 18.53 5.59
N GLU A 48 11.76 19.36 6.61
CA GLU A 48 10.65 20.27 6.81
C GLU A 48 11.12 21.72 6.62
N PHE A 49 10.29 22.54 6.02
CA PHE A 49 10.66 23.89 5.63
C PHE A 49 9.45 24.81 5.44
N ASP A 50 9.70 26.11 5.49
CA ASP A 50 8.73 27.12 5.10
C ASP A 50 8.74 27.33 3.59
N LEU A 51 7.61 27.06 2.93
CA LEU A 51 7.41 27.27 1.50
C LEU A 51 7.05 28.74 1.21
N PHE A 52 7.83 29.38 0.34
CA PHE A 52 7.60 30.73 -0.17
C PHE A 52 7.45 30.72 -1.70
N LYS A 53 6.54 31.53 -2.23
CA LYS A 53 6.39 31.74 -3.67
C LYS A 53 7.23 32.94 -4.10
N THR A 54 8.01 32.80 -5.16
CA THR A 54 8.87 33.85 -5.73
C THR A 54 8.64 33.97 -7.23
N ALA A 55 9.23 34.99 -7.87
CA ALA A 55 9.18 35.16 -9.32
C ALA A 55 9.80 33.97 -10.10
N LYS A 56 10.76 33.26 -9.47
CA LYS A 56 11.47 32.11 -10.07
C LYS A 56 10.84 30.75 -9.73
N GLY A 57 9.72 30.74 -9.00
CA GLY A 57 9.07 29.52 -8.51
C GLY A 57 9.06 29.45 -6.98
N TYR A 58 9.04 28.24 -6.44
CA TYR A 58 8.99 28.03 -4.99
C TYR A 58 10.38 27.99 -4.36
N GLU A 59 10.51 28.64 -3.21
CA GLU A 59 11.73 28.65 -2.38
C GLU A 59 11.42 28.07 -0.99
N ALA A 60 12.34 27.27 -0.46
CA ALA A 60 12.34 26.73 0.88
C ALA A 60 13.30 27.52 1.79
N ARG A 61 12.80 27.91 2.97
CA ARG A 61 13.54 28.60 4.01
C ARG A 61 13.35 27.91 5.35
N ASN A 62 14.23 28.19 6.31
CA ASN A 62 14.17 27.64 7.67
C ASN A 62 14.09 26.09 7.67
N MET A 63 14.96 25.45 6.89
CA MET A 63 14.95 24.00 6.72
C MET A 63 15.50 23.26 7.94
N GLU A 64 14.85 22.16 8.28
CA GLU A 64 15.28 21.22 9.32
C GLU A 64 15.21 19.78 8.81
N VAL A 65 16.20 18.96 9.15
CA VAL A 65 16.21 17.53 8.83
C VAL A 65 15.26 16.82 9.77
N CYS A 66 14.33 16.06 9.21
CA CYS A 66 13.40 15.28 10.03
C CYS A 66 14.07 13.99 10.51
N GLU A 67 13.81 13.63 11.76
CA GLU A 67 14.10 12.27 12.21
C GLU A 67 13.20 11.29 11.47
N THR A 68 13.82 10.37 10.73
CA THR A 68 13.10 9.39 9.93
C THR A 68 13.47 7.97 10.30
N THR A 69 12.51 7.08 10.10
CA THR A 69 12.70 5.63 10.11
C THR A 69 12.29 5.11 8.74
N THR A 70 13.01 4.10 8.26
CA THR A 70 12.62 3.38 7.05
C THR A 70 11.66 2.27 7.43
N ILE A 71 10.50 2.24 6.79
CA ILE A 71 9.54 1.14 6.93
C ILE A 71 9.38 0.42 5.60
N GLU A 72 9.03 -0.85 5.68
CA GLU A 72 8.52 -1.60 4.55
C GLU A 72 7.01 -1.40 4.47
N GLN A 73 6.51 -0.98 3.32
CA GLN A 73 5.08 -0.83 3.08
C GLN A 73 4.71 -1.33 1.68
N LYS A 74 3.43 -1.62 1.44
CA LYS A 74 2.96 -1.99 0.10
C LYS A 74 3.18 -0.84 -0.88
N VAL A 75 3.64 -1.18 -2.09
CA VAL A 75 3.67 -0.23 -3.20
C VAL A 75 2.27 0.31 -3.42
N ASN A 76 2.17 1.63 -3.60
CA ASN A 76 0.90 2.30 -3.80
C ASN A 76 0.28 1.92 -5.16
N GLY A 77 -1.04 1.73 -5.16
CA GLY A 77 -1.81 1.29 -6.33
C GLY A 77 -1.85 -0.24 -6.48
N PHE A 78 -2.47 -0.70 -7.56
CA PHE A 78 -2.57 -2.11 -7.89
C PHE A 78 -1.76 -2.41 -9.16
N ILE A 79 -0.92 -3.44 -9.10
CA ILE A 79 0.02 -3.76 -10.18
C ILE A 79 -0.52 -4.92 -11.02
N PHE A 80 -0.58 -4.73 -12.33
CA PHE A 80 -0.72 -5.82 -13.29
C PHE A 80 0.55 -5.91 -14.14
N THR A 81 1.16 -7.09 -14.23
CA THR A 81 2.34 -7.29 -15.06
C THR A 81 2.37 -8.69 -15.67
N LYS A 82 2.85 -8.79 -16.91
CA LYS A 82 3.12 -10.07 -17.59
C LYS A 82 4.43 -10.72 -17.09
N ASN A 83 5.24 -9.98 -16.34
CA ASN A 83 6.52 -10.46 -15.82
C ASN A 83 6.36 -11.00 -14.40
N HIS A 84 7.22 -11.96 -14.02
CA HIS A 84 7.27 -12.45 -12.65
C HIS A 84 7.83 -11.41 -11.68
N LYS A 85 8.82 -10.62 -12.11
CA LYS A 85 9.36 -9.50 -11.33
C LYS A 85 8.72 -8.17 -11.78
N PRO A 86 8.10 -7.40 -10.87
CA PRO A 86 7.57 -6.08 -11.21
C PRO A 86 8.70 -5.07 -11.46
N LYS A 87 8.39 -3.98 -12.15
CA LYS A 87 9.36 -2.90 -12.46
C LYS A 87 9.80 -2.14 -11.20
N TYR A 88 8.92 -2.04 -10.21
CA TYR A 88 9.14 -1.34 -8.94
C TYR A 88 8.71 -2.23 -7.78
N GLY A 89 9.37 -2.05 -6.64
CA GLY A 89 9.13 -2.81 -5.42
C GLY A 89 9.72 -4.22 -5.42
N THR A 90 9.55 -4.89 -4.30
CA THR A 90 10.02 -6.24 -4.02
C THR A 90 8.82 -7.15 -3.75
N VAL A 91 8.81 -8.34 -4.34
CA VAL A 91 7.77 -9.34 -4.09
C VAL A 91 8.08 -10.04 -2.77
N THR A 92 7.20 -9.91 -1.77
CA THR A 92 7.39 -10.53 -0.44
C THR A 92 6.60 -11.82 -0.28
N ARG A 93 5.44 -11.90 -0.92
CA ARG A 93 4.60 -13.11 -0.95
C ARG A 93 3.90 -13.21 -2.28
N SER A 94 3.71 -14.43 -2.78
CA SER A 94 2.92 -14.69 -3.97
C SER A 94 2.26 -16.06 -3.94
N THR A 95 1.11 -16.18 -4.57
CA THR A 95 0.37 -17.43 -4.71
C THR A 95 -0.21 -17.53 -6.11
N TYR A 96 -0.06 -18.70 -6.74
CA TYR A 96 -0.60 -18.97 -8.07
C TYR A 96 -2.13 -18.92 -8.07
N ILE A 97 -2.70 -18.47 -9.18
CA ILE A 97 -4.14 -18.38 -9.40
C ILE A 97 -4.51 -18.70 -10.84
N GLU A 98 -5.74 -19.19 -10.98
CA GLU A 98 -6.46 -19.30 -12.24
C GLU A 98 -7.84 -18.70 -12.05
N SER A 99 -8.33 -18.02 -13.08
CA SER A 99 -9.65 -17.43 -13.06
C SER A 99 -10.67 -18.29 -13.80
N PRO A 100 -11.96 -18.09 -13.53
CA PRO A 100 -13.01 -18.50 -14.46
C PRO A 100 -12.86 -17.82 -15.84
N TRP A 101 -13.72 -18.23 -16.77
CA TRP A 101 -13.86 -17.59 -18.08
C TRP A 101 -14.79 -16.37 -18.00
N PHE A 102 -14.41 -15.29 -18.67
CA PHE A 102 -15.14 -14.02 -18.71
C PHE A 102 -15.48 -13.61 -20.14
N ASN A 103 -16.49 -12.77 -20.30
CA ASN A 103 -16.93 -12.28 -21.62
C ASN A 103 -16.05 -11.14 -22.15
N SER A 104 -15.21 -10.55 -21.30
CA SER A 104 -14.25 -9.52 -21.70
C SER A 104 -12.97 -9.58 -20.86
N PRO A 105 -11.83 -9.10 -21.38
CA PRO A 105 -10.61 -9.02 -20.58
C PRO A 105 -10.72 -8.10 -19.37
N GLN A 106 -11.51 -7.03 -19.48
CA GLN A 106 -11.67 -6.04 -18.41
C GLN A 106 -12.44 -6.63 -17.22
N GLU A 107 -13.48 -7.41 -17.50
CA GLU A 107 -14.24 -8.14 -16.47
C GLU A 107 -13.31 -9.07 -15.66
N GLY A 108 -12.48 -9.85 -16.36
CA GLY A 108 -11.52 -10.73 -15.69
C GLY A 108 -10.47 -9.96 -14.88
N ARG A 109 -9.92 -8.86 -15.40
CA ARG A 109 -9.00 -8.02 -14.62
C ARG A 109 -9.65 -7.43 -13.37
N ASN A 110 -10.89 -6.94 -13.49
CA ASN A 110 -11.64 -6.42 -12.34
C ASN A 110 -11.87 -7.51 -11.28
N TYR A 111 -12.18 -8.73 -11.72
CA TYR A 111 -12.32 -9.88 -10.84
C TYR A 111 -11.00 -10.19 -10.10
N LEU A 112 -9.90 -10.30 -10.83
CA LEU A 112 -8.58 -10.59 -10.27
C LEU A 112 -8.14 -9.51 -9.27
N GLU A 113 -8.34 -8.24 -9.58
CA GLU A 113 -8.01 -7.13 -8.68
C GLU A 113 -8.83 -7.21 -7.39
N LYS A 114 -10.14 -7.49 -7.47
CA LYS A 114 -10.99 -7.65 -6.30
C LYS A 114 -10.57 -8.85 -5.44
N ALA A 115 -10.30 -9.99 -6.07
CA ALA A 115 -9.87 -11.21 -5.38
C ALA A 115 -8.53 -11.00 -4.67
N ALA A 116 -7.55 -10.43 -5.37
CA ALA A 116 -6.25 -10.11 -4.80
C ALA A 116 -6.37 -9.13 -3.62
N LYS A 117 -7.16 -8.07 -3.75
CA LYS A 117 -7.41 -7.11 -2.65
C LYS A 117 -8.04 -7.79 -1.43
N HIS A 118 -9.01 -8.68 -1.62
CA HIS A 118 -9.59 -9.47 -0.53
C HIS A 118 -8.56 -10.36 0.15
N ALA A 119 -7.64 -10.96 -0.60
CA ALA A 119 -6.53 -11.75 -0.07
C ALA A 119 -5.37 -10.88 0.50
N GLY A 120 -5.53 -9.55 0.55
CA GLY A 120 -4.49 -8.63 1.01
C GLY A 120 -3.32 -8.45 0.04
N CYS A 121 -3.43 -8.88 -1.20
CA CYS A 121 -2.45 -8.67 -2.26
C CYS A 121 -2.67 -7.32 -2.97
N ASN A 122 -1.62 -6.76 -3.55
CA ASN A 122 -1.65 -5.50 -4.32
C ASN A 122 -1.08 -5.65 -5.75
N ALA A 123 -0.85 -6.89 -6.20
CA ALA A 123 -0.36 -7.16 -7.53
C ALA A 123 -0.89 -8.49 -8.10
N ILE A 124 -0.98 -8.56 -9.43
CA ILE A 124 -0.99 -9.80 -10.22
C ILE A 124 0.27 -9.83 -11.10
N LEU A 125 1.11 -10.85 -10.89
CA LEU A 125 2.38 -11.07 -11.57
C LEU A 125 2.25 -12.21 -12.57
N SER A 126 3.13 -12.23 -13.58
CA SER A 126 3.12 -13.24 -14.65
C SER A 126 1.74 -13.44 -15.30
N LEU A 127 0.95 -12.35 -15.43
CA LEU A 127 -0.42 -12.44 -15.92
C LEU A 127 -0.43 -12.95 -17.37
N ALA A 128 -0.97 -14.14 -17.57
CA ALA A 128 -1.32 -14.65 -18.89
C ALA A 128 -2.84 -14.60 -19.09
N CYS A 129 -3.25 -14.43 -20.34
CA CYS A 129 -4.66 -14.47 -20.74
C CYS A 129 -4.81 -15.52 -21.83
N GLU A 130 -5.65 -16.50 -21.57
CA GLU A 130 -6.12 -17.45 -22.55
C GLU A 130 -7.42 -16.95 -23.17
N ARG A 131 -7.60 -17.21 -24.48
CA ARG A 131 -8.78 -16.79 -25.23
C ARG A 131 -9.38 -17.98 -25.96
N GLN A 132 -10.70 -18.11 -25.88
CA GLN A 132 -11.44 -19.16 -26.57
C GLN A 132 -12.67 -18.59 -27.26
N GLU A 133 -12.92 -18.99 -28.50
CA GLU A 133 -14.16 -18.68 -29.21
C GLU A 133 -15.13 -19.85 -29.04
N ARG A 134 -16.36 -19.56 -28.61
CA ARG A 134 -17.42 -20.56 -28.45
C ARG A 134 -18.69 -20.08 -29.14
N SER A 135 -19.41 -20.99 -29.77
CA SER A 135 -20.75 -20.70 -30.30
C SER A 135 -21.69 -20.35 -29.14
N LYS A 136 -22.44 -19.26 -29.30
CA LYS A 136 -23.51 -18.85 -28.39
C LYS A 136 -24.89 -19.40 -28.81
N GLY A 137 -24.90 -20.30 -29.81
CA GLY A 137 -26.10 -20.75 -30.51
C GLY A 137 -26.28 -20.03 -31.85
N GLY A 138 -26.67 -20.76 -32.89
CA GLY A 138 -26.75 -20.24 -34.26
C GLY A 138 -25.39 -19.79 -34.82
N ASN A 139 -25.38 -18.74 -35.64
CA ASN A 139 -24.16 -18.18 -36.27
C ASN A 139 -23.43 -17.14 -35.40
N HIS A 140 -23.78 -17.02 -34.12
CA HIS A 140 -23.14 -16.06 -33.22
C HIS A 140 -22.03 -16.72 -32.41
N TYR A 141 -20.82 -16.16 -32.49
CA TYR A 141 -19.67 -16.59 -31.73
C TYR A 141 -19.34 -15.57 -30.64
N GLY A 142 -19.04 -16.06 -29.44
CA GLY A 142 -18.54 -15.27 -28.33
C GLY A 142 -17.06 -15.55 -28.08
N THR A 143 -16.30 -14.50 -27.80
CA THR A 143 -14.93 -14.61 -27.32
C THR A 143 -14.93 -14.61 -25.79
N TYR A 144 -14.29 -15.61 -25.19
CA TYR A 144 -14.16 -15.79 -23.76
C TYR A 144 -12.70 -15.71 -23.35
N HIS A 145 -12.45 -15.17 -22.16
CA HIS A 145 -11.12 -14.91 -21.63
C HIS A 145 -10.94 -15.56 -20.26
N SER A 146 -9.90 -16.38 -20.10
CA SER A 146 -9.44 -16.86 -18.79
C SER A 146 -8.06 -16.31 -18.51
N PHE A 147 -7.67 -16.24 -17.24
CA PHE A 147 -6.41 -15.69 -16.80
C PHE A 147 -5.74 -16.62 -15.80
N ASN A 148 -4.42 -16.66 -15.86
CA ASN A 148 -3.59 -17.27 -14.82
C ASN A 148 -2.41 -16.36 -14.47
N GLY A 149 -1.80 -16.62 -13.33
CA GLY A 149 -0.65 -15.85 -12.84
C GLY A 149 -0.49 -16.00 -11.34
N TYR A 150 0.08 -14.98 -10.70
CA TYR A 150 0.33 -14.99 -9.27
C TYR A 150 -0.26 -13.73 -8.62
N MET A 151 -1.19 -13.88 -7.68
CA MET A 151 -1.49 -12.75 -6.78
C MET A 151 -0.31 -12.56 -5.83
N ALA A 152 0.08 -11.31 -5.59
CA ALA A 152 1.28 -11.02 -4.81
C ALA A 152 1.17 -9.78 -3.93
N VAL A 153 1.96 -9.78 -2.86
CA VAL A 153 2.27 -8.62 -2.05
C VAL A 153 3.60 -8.05 -2.56
N VAL A 154 3.56 -6.81 -3.03
CA VAL A 154 4.73 -6.06 -3.51
C VAL A 154 4.94 -4.86 -2.59
N THR A 155 6.12 -4.77 -2.02
CA THR A 155 6.50 -3.76 -1.03
C THR A 155 7.61 -2.84 -1.52
N GLU A 156 7.77 -1.71 -0.87
CA GLU A 156 8.87 -0.77 -1.03
C GLU A 156 9.30 -0.22 0.33
N ASN A 157 10.57 0.18 0.41
CA ASN A 157 11.11 0.85 1.58
C ASN A 157 10.87 2.35 1.48
N VAL A 158 10.18 2.91 2.48
CA VAL A 158 9.84 4.34 2.52
C VAL A 158 10.33 4.95 3.82
N ALA A 159 11.03 6.07 3.69
CA ALA A 159 11.41 6.91 4.82
C ALA A 159 10.20 7.73 5.28
N ILE A 160 9.81 7.56 6.53
CA ILE A 160 8.71 8.30 7.17
C ILE A 160 9.23 8.98 8.43
N LYS A 161 8.58 10.06 8.87
CA LYS A 161 8.92 10.70 10.15
C LYS A 161 8.61 9.74 11.29
N LYS A 162 9.47 9.71 12.32
CA LYS A 162 9.22 8.89 13.52
C LYS A 162 7.89 9.24 14.19
N ASP A 163 7.55 10.54 14.24
CA ASP A 163 6.31 11.00 14.85
C ASP A 163 5.09 10.49 14.09
N GLU A 164 5.11 10.57 12.75
CA GLU A 164 4.05 10.04 11.87
C GLU A 164 3.87 8.53 12.04
N LEU A 165 4.96 7.76 12.23
CA LEU A 165 4.88 6.33 12.52
C LEU A 165 4.16 6.06 13.85
N SER A 166 4.50 6.84 14.88
CA SER A 166 3.90 6.68 16.21
C SER A 166 2.39 6.98 16.19
N GLU A 167 1.98 7.98 15.44
CA GLU A 167 0.57 8.34 15.24
C GLU A 167 -0.17 7.25 14.45
N SER A 168 0.42 6.76 13.35
CA SER A 168 -0.14 5.67 12.54
C SER A 168 -0.34 4.40 13.36
N PHE A 169 0.61 4.07 14.25
CA PHE A 169 0.50 2.92 15.13
C PHE A 169 -0.63 3.08 16.16
N LYS A 170 -0.73 4.23 16.82
CA LYS A 170 -1.82 4.53 17.76
C LYS A 170 -3.19 4.44 17.08
N GLU A 171 -3.30 4.96 15.87
CA GLU A 171 -4.54 4.89 15.11
C GLU A 171 -4.90 3.45 14.71
N SER A 172 -3.91 2.66 14.28
CA SER A 172 -4.11 1.24 13.96
C SER A 172 -4.61 0.45 15.16
N GLN A 173 -4.04 0.69 16.36
CA GLN A 173 -4.51 0.07 17.60
C GLN A 173 -5.95 0.46 17.93
N ARG A 174 -6.31 1.75 17.77
CA ARG A 174 -7.69 2.23 17.98
C ARG A 174 -8.68 1.54 17.05
N ILE A 175 -8.34 1.40 15.77
CA ILE A 175 -9.20 0.72 14.79
C ILE A 175 -9.40 -0.75 15.18
N GLN A 176 -8.33 -1.44 15.57
CA GLN A 176 -8.40 -2.84 16.02
C GLN A 176 -9.28 -3.00 17.27
N LEU A 177 -9.08 -2.15 18.29
CA LEU A 177 -9.90 -2.15 19.50
C LEU A 177 -11.38 -1.90 19.18
N ASN A 178 -11.68 -0.93 18.31
CA ASN A 178 -13.05 -0.65 17.89
C ASN A 178 -13.69 -1.83 17.16
N ALA A 179 -12.93 -2.54 16.32
CA ALA A 179 -13.43 -3.73 15.63
C ALA A 179 -13.75 -4.88 16.61
N ILE A 180 -12.88 -5.11 17.60
CA ILE A 180 -13.08 -6.10 18.66
C ILE A 180 -14.33 -5.76 19.49
N GLN A 181 -14.47 -4.50 19.92
CA GLN A 181 -15.64 -4.05 20.69
C GLN A 181 -16.94 -4.20 19.91
N ARG A 182 -16.94 -3.86 18.61
CA ARG A 182 -18.11 -4.06 17.73
C ARG A 182 -18.48 -5.52 17.62
N ARG A 183 -17.48 -6.40 17.45
CA ARG A 183 -17.69 -7.85 17.38
C ARG A 183 -18.27 -8.39 18.69
N ALA A 184 -17.69 -8.05 19.84
CA ALA A 184 -18.20 -8.47 21.15
C ALA A 184 -19.64 -7.99 21.39
N LYS A 185 -19.98 -6.77 20.94
CA LYS A 185 -21.36 -6.24 20.99
C LYS A 185 -22.32 -7.00 20.06
N LEU A 186 -21.88 -7.41 18.88
CA LEU A 186 -22.69 -8.22 17.98
C LEU A 186 -22.95 -9.62 18.55
N GLU A 187 -21.92 -10.25 19.13
CA GLU A 187 -22.02 -11.57 19.78
C GLU A 187 -22.96 -11.55 21.00
N SER A 188 -22.96 -10.45 21.77
CA SER A 188 -23.90 -10.28 22.89
C SER A 188 -25.34 -9.98 22.46
N LEU A 189 -25.55 -9.45 21.26
CA LEU A 189 -26.88 -9.28 20.66
C LEU A 189 -27.39 -10.59 20.04
N SER A 190 -26.54 -11.36 19.36
CA SER A 190 -26.94 -12.65 18.76
C SER A 190 -27.27 -13.71 19.81
N SER A 191 -26.55 -13.72 20.94
CA SER A 191 -26.86 -14.59 22.09
C SER A 191 -28.16 -14.20 22.82
N ARG A 192 -28.71 -13.01 22.57
CA ARG A 192 -30.05 -12.60 23.06
C ARG A 192 -31.18 -13.03 22.12
N SER A 193 -30.85 -13.42 20.89
CA SER A 193 -31.78 -13.97 19.89
C SER A 193 -31.84 -15.50 19.90
N GLN A 194 -30.82 -16.19 20.42
CA GLN A 194 -30.78 -17.65 20.58
C GLN A 194 -31.47 -18.13 21.86
N LYS A 195 -32.73 -17.72 22.08
CA LYS A 195 -33.66 -18.48 22.94
C LYS A 195 -34.71 -19.25 22.17
N ASP A 196 -34.75 -19.09 20.85
CA ASP A 196 -35.55 -19.91 19.93
C ASP A 196 -34.62 -20.42 18.83
N ASP A 197 -34.79 -21.69 18.46
CA ASP A 197 -34.15 -22.45 17.38
C ASP A 197 -32.77 -23.07 17.66
N GLN A 198 -32.88 -24.28 18.23
CA GLN A 198 -31.92 -25.38 18.14
C GLN A 198 -31.81 -25.86 16.67
N ASP A 199 -30.56 -26.06 16.22
CA ASP A 199 -30.04 -26.95 15.16
C ASP A 199 -29.27 -26.34 13.97
N SER A 200 -28.20 -27.07 13.65
CA SER A 200 -27.23 -27.00 12.54
C SER A 200 -25.89 -26.32 12.83
N PHE A 201 -24.90 -27.16 13.18
CA PHE A 201 -23.50 -26.81 13.40
C PHE A 201 -22.73 -26.90 12.07
N ASP A 202 -22.11 -25.80 11.61
CA ASP A 202 -21.30 -25.74 10.38
C ASP A 202 -19.79 -25.59 10.71
N PRO A 203 -18.91 -26.55 10.37
CA PRO A 203 -17.49 -26.56 10.72
C PRO A 203 -16.63 -25.44 10.08
N HIS A 204 -17.15 -24.70 9.10
CA HIS A 204 -16.37 -23.71 8.34
C HIS A 204 -16.08 -22.39 9.08
N GLN A 205 -16.70 -22.15 10.24
CA GLN A 205 -16.46 -20.96 11.07
C GLN A 205 -15.13 -21.02 11.85
N LEU A 206 -14.59 -22.21 12.11
CA LEU A 206 -13.39 -22.41 12.94
C LEU A 206 -12.07 -22.04 12.24
N PHE A 207 -12.04 -22.03 10.90
CA PHE A 207 -10.79 -21.79 10.15
C PHE A 207 -10.41 -20.31 9.99
N SER A 208 -11.32 -19.36 10.21
CA SER A 208 -11.03 -17.93 10.05
C SER A 208 -10.35 -17.30 11.28
N ALA A 209 -10.53 -17.88 12.46
CA ALA A 209 -10.02 -17.34 13.73
C ALA A 209 -8.56 -17.73 14.02
N LEU A 210 -8.09 -18.87 13.51
CA LEU A 210 -6.72 -19.35 13.71
C LEU A 210 -5.67 -18.60 12.87
N PHE A 211 -6.06 -17.96 11.77
CA PHE A 211 -5.10 -17.29 10.88
C PHE A 211 -4.64 -15.92 11.39
N ILE A 212 -5.42 -15.26 12.26
CA ILE A 212 -5.07 -13.96 12.86
C ILE A 212 -4.07 -14.13 14.02
N PHE A 213 -4.01 -15.30 14.66
CA PHE A 213 -3.09 -15.57 15.76
C PHE A 213 -1.63 -15.76 15.32
N PHE A 214 -1.38 -16.34 14.13
CA PHE A 214 -0.03 -16.66 13.67
C PHE A 214 0.77 -15.46 13.13
N VAL A 215 0.11 -14.38 12.69
CA VAL A 215 0.81 -13.21 12.13
C VAL A 215 1.36 -12.29 13.23
N ILE A 216 0.81 -12.36 14.46
CA ILE A 216 1.23 -11.48 15.56
C ILE A 216 2.33 -12.12 16.42
N ALA A 217 2.32 -13.46 16.60
CA ALA A 217 3.33 -14.16 17.40
C ALA A 217 4.75 -14.08 16.83
N ALA A 218 4.90 -14.03 15.50
CA ALA A 218 6.22 -13.95 14.85
C ALA A 218 6.94 -12.61 15.04
N ILE A 219 6.21 -11.53 15.36
CA ILE A 219 6.80 -10.19 15.56
C ILE A 219 7.21 -9.98 17.02
N VAL A 220 6.57 -10.67 17.97
CA VAL A 220 6.83 -10.49 19.41
C VAL A 220 7.91 -11.45 19.93
N PHE A 221 8.08 -12.64 19.34
CA PHE A 221 9.02 -13.66 19.84
C PHE A 221 10.21 -13.97 18.91
N GLY A 222 10.36 -13.26 17.78
CA GLY A 222 11.43 -13.51 16.81
C GLY A 222 12.76 -12.79 17.09
N ASN A 223 12.84 -11.98 18.15
CA ASN A 223 14.06 -11.29 18.57
C ASN A 223 14.32 -11.57 20.06
N SER A 224 14.73 -12.80 20.37
CA SER A 224 15.47 -13.17 21.58
C SER A 224 16.57 -14.13 21.18
#